data_AF-A0A0C3QK09-F1
#
_entry.id   AF-A0A0C3QK09-F1
#
_cell.length_a   1.000
_cell.length_b   1.000
_cell.length_c   1.000
_cell.angle_alpha   90.00
_cell.angle_beta   90.00
_cell.angle_gamma   90.00
#
_symmetry.space_group_name_H-M   'P 1'
#
loop_
_entity.id
_entity.type
_entity.pdbx_description
1 polymer ?
#
loop_
_entity_poly.entity_id
_entity_poly.type
_entity_poly.pdbx_seq_one_letter_code
_entity_poly.pdbx_strand_id
1 'polypeptide(L)'
;DYVAAFNQHAARVHWDQQALIAAFRRGLRGSILRAAATFEWPNSLVEFQSDASRITNALDEAREQVNEREPRQPVRRANQRTTPASHGRGPPVGERKRLTPQEKEERIKKKLCLYCGKAGHFRNECP
;
A
#
# COMPACT_ATOMS: atom_id res chain seq x y z
N ASP A 1 9.57 -16.76 -15.21
CA ASP A 1 8.19 -17.24 -15.27
C ASP A 1 8.01 -18.37 -14.26
N TYR A 2 7.15 -18.18 -13.24
CA TYR A 2 6.99 -19.17 -12.15
C TYR A 2 6.27 -20.44 -12.62
N VAL A 3 5.26 -20.31 -13.48
CA VAL A 3 4.45 -21.42 -13.98
C VAL A 3 5.31 -22.38 -14.82
N ALA A 4 6.14 -21.84 -15.73
CA ALA A 4 7.06 -22.64 -16.53
C ALA A 4 8.06 -23.43 -15.67
N ALA A 5 8.67 -22.79 -14.68
CA ALA A 5 9.60 -23.46 -13.76
C ALA A 5 8.89 -24.55 -12.95
N PHE A 6 7.69 -24.28 -12.44
CA PHE A 6 6.88 -25.26 -11.74
C PHE A 6 6.57 -26.47 -12.63
N ASN A 7 6.15 -26.25 -13.88
CA ASN A 7 5.82 -27.33 -14.81
C ASN A 7 7.04 -28.20 -15.16
N GLN A 8 8.23 -27.61 -15.26
CA GLN A 8 9.47 -28.36 -15.44
C GLN A 8 9.77 -29.28 -14.25
N HIS A 9 9.50 -28.82 -13.03
CA HIS A 9 9.65 -29.65 -11.82
C HIS A 9 8.55 -30.70 -11.72
N ALA A 10 7.29 -30.32 -11.99
CA ALA A 10 6.13 -31.19 -12.00
C ALA A 10 6.32 -32.39 -12.94
N ALA A 11 6.89 -32.17 -14.14
CA ALA A 11 7.15 -33.23 -15.11
C ALA A 11 8.15 -34.30 -14.62
N ARG A 12 8.97 -33.98 -13.61
CA ARG A 12 9.96 -34.91 -13.03
C ARG A 12 9.45 -35.63 -11.79
N VAL A 13 8.36 -35.14 -11.19
CA VAL A 13 7.78 -35.74 -9.99
C VAL A 13 6.50 -36.46 -10.37
N HIS A 14 6.40 -37.74 -10.01
CA HIS A 14 5.20 -38.56 -10.27
C HIS A 14 4.10 -38.29 -9.23
N TRP A 15 3.83 -37.01 -8.97
CA TRP A 15 2.79 -36.60 -8.02
C TRP A 15 1.42 -36.60 -8.68
N ASP A 16 0.40 -36.89 -7.87
CA ASP A 16 -0.98 -36.77 -8.30
C ASP A 16 -1.38 -35.30 -8.45
N GLN A 17 -2.50 -35.06 -9.15
CA GLN A 17 -2.98 -33.71 -9.45
C GLN A 17 -3.29 -32.91 -8.18
N GLN A 18 -3.81 -33.52 -7.12
CA GLN A 18 -4.11 -32.81 -5.87
C GLN A 18 -2.83 -32.41 -5.15
N ALA A 19 -1.82 -33.27 -5.13
CA ALA A 19 -0.49 -32.92 -4.61
C ALA A 19 0.15 -31.78 -5.41
N LEU A 20 0.05 -31.80 -6.75
CA LEU A 20 0.55 -30.70 -7.59
C LEU A 20 -0.20 -29.39 -7.35
N ILE A 21 -1.52 -29.43 -7.23
CA ILE A 21 -2.32 -28.24 -6.88
C ILE A 21 -1.90 -27.71 -5.50
N ALA A 22 -1.78 -28.57 -4.50
CA ALA A 22 -1.36 -28.18 -3.16
C ALA A 22 0.04 -27.56 -3.14
N ALA A 23 0.98 -28.15 -3.89
CA ALA A 23 2.34 -27.62 -4.02
C ALA A 23 2.35 -26.26 -4.74
N PHE A 24 1.59 -26.13 -5.84
CA PHE A 24 1.46 -24.89 -6.59
C PHE A 24 0.89 -23.77 -5.72
N ARG A 25 -0.16 -24.05 -4.93
CA ARG A 25 -0.76 -23.10 -3.97
C ARG A 25 0.28 -22.57 -2.98
N ARG A 26 1.15 -23.42 -2.45
CA ARG A 26 2.16 -23.03 -1.46
C ARG A 26 3.24 -22.10 -2.05
N GLY A 27 3.55 -22.25 -3.33
CA GLY A 27 4.56 -21.42 -3.99
C GLY A 27 4.03 -20.10 -4.58
N LEU A 28 2.72 -19.87 -4.58
CA LEU A 28 2.13 -18.62 -5.03
C LEU A 28 2.36 -17.48 -4.03
N ARG A 29 2.54 -16.26 -4.55
CA ARG A 29 2.63 -15.05 -3.74
C ARG A 29 1.32 -14.81 -2.98
N GLY A 30 1.40 -14.37 -1.73
CA GLY A 30 0.23 -14.09 -0.89
C GLY A 30 -0.80 -13.13 -1.50
N SER A 31 -0.37 -12.19 -2.36
CA SER A 31 -1.29 -11.30 -3.09
C SER A 31 -2.16 -12.06 -4.10
N ILE A 32 -1.58 -13.03 -4.80
CA ILE A 32 -2.28 -13.89 -5.76
C ILE A 32 -3.22 -14.83 -4.99
N LEU A 33 -2.76 -15.42 -3.89
CA LEU A 33 -3.60 -16.28 -3.03
C LEU A 33 -4.80 -15.53 -2.46
N ARG A 34 -4.63 -14.28 -2.01
CA ARG A 34 -5.74 -13.48 -1.48
C ARG A 34 -6.78 -13.16 -2.55
N ALA A 35 -6.34 -12.89 -3.79
CA ALA A 35 -7.24 -12.66 -4.91
C ALA A 35 -7.91 -13.97 -5.37
N ALA A 36 -7.19 -15.09 -5.40
CA ALA A 36 -7.76 -16.39 -5.73
C ALA A 36 -8.80 -16.85 -4.70
N ALA A 37 -8.65 -16.47 -3.42
CA ALA A 37 -9.59 -16.80 -2.36
C ALA A 37 -11.00 -16.17 -2.53
N THR A 38 -11.19 -15.21 -3.44
CA THR A 38 -12.52 -14.65 -3.74
C THR A 38 -13.31 -15.46 -4.75
N PHE A 39 -12.69 -16.47 -5.36
CA PHE A 39 -13.28 -17.36 -6.37
C PHE A 39 -13.30 -18.80 -5.86
N GLU A 40 -14.06 -19.66 -6.53
CA GLU A 40 -14.01 -21.10 -6.27
C GLU A 40 -12.64 -21.66 -6.71
N TRP A 41 -12.08 -22.55 -5.89
CA TRP A 41 -10.77 -23.13 -6.19
C TRP A 41 -10.91 -24.17 -7.31
N PRO A 42 -10.19 -24.00 -8.43
CA PRO A 42 -10.22 -24.95 -9.53
C PRO A 42 -9.66 -26.31 -9.10
N ASN A 43 -10.30 -27.38 -9.58
CA ASN A 43 -9.85 -28.76 -9.37
C ASN A 43 -8.81 -29.21 -10.40
N SER A 44 -8.57 -28.41 -11.44
CA SER A 44 -7.56 -28.63 -12.47
C SER A 44 -6.34 -27.75 -12.26
N LEU A 45 -5.15 -28.35 -12.33
CA LEU A 45 -3.89 -27.61 -12.25
C LEU A 45 -3.78 -26.57 -13.37
N VAL A 46 -4.23 -26.92 -14.58
CA VAL A 46 -4.14 -26.03 -15.76
C VAL A 46 -5.07 -24.82 -15.60
N GLU A 47 -6.29 -25.04 -15.13
CA GLU A 47 -7.22 -23.94 -14.80
C GLU A 47 -6.61 -23.05 -13.72
N PHE A 48 -6.06 -23.64 -12.67
CA PHE A 48 -5.47 -22.87 -11.59
C PHE A 48 -4.26 -22.03 -12.04
N GLN A 49 -3.43 -22.57 -12.94
CA GLN A 49 -2.32 -21.85 -13.55
C GLN A 49 -2.81 -20.68 -14.43
N SER A 50 -3.88 -20.90 -15.20
CA SER A 50 -4.51 -19.85 -16.00
C SER A 50 -5.04 -18.71 -15.13
N ASP A 51 -5.78 -19.03 -14.06
CA ASP A 51 -6.32 -18.03 -13.15
C ASP A 51 -5.23 -17.27 -12.40
N ALA A 52 -4.20 -17.97 -11.92
CA ALA A 52 -3.05 -17.33 -11.30
C ALA A 52 -2.33 -16.37 -12.25
N SER A 53 -2.22 -16.72 -13.54
CA SER A 53 -1.63 -15.85 -14.56
C SER A 53 -2.48 -14.60 -14.81
N ARG A 54 -3.80 -14.76 -14.92
CA ARG A 54 -4.75 -13.64 -15.07
C ARG A 54 -4.69 -12.68 -13.89
N ILE A 55 -4.67 -13.22 -12.66
CA ILE A 55 -4.56 -12.42 -11.44
C ILE A 55 -3.22 -11.68 -11.39
N THR A 56 -2.13 -12.33 -11.79
CA THR A 56 -0.80 -11.70 -11.82
C THR A 56 -0.80 -10.51 -12.78
N ASN A 57 -1.27 -10.70 -14.01
CA ASN A 57 -1.39 -9.63 -15.00
C ASN A 57 -2.25 -8.48 -14.48
N ALA A 58 -3.44 -8.77 -13.94
CA ALA A 58 -4.33 -7.74 -13.39
C ALA A 58 -3.70 -6.96 -12.22
N LEU A 59 -2.90 -7.63 -11.37
CA LEU A 59 -2.19 -6.97 -10.27
C LEU A 59 -1.05 -6.09 -10.76
N ASP A 60 -0.33 -6.50 -11.80
CA ASP A 60 0.73 -5.71 -12.40
C ASP A 60 0.17 -4.52 -13.19
N GLU A 61 -0.89 -4.71 -13.99
CA GLU A 61 -1.62 -3.63 -14.65
C GLU A 61 -2.16 -2.60 -13.64
N ALA A 62 -2.70 -3.05 -12.50
CA ALA A 62 -3.16 -2.16 -11.45
C ALA A 62 -2.01 -1.36 -10.82
N ARG A 63 -0.82 -1.94 -10.69
CA ARG A 63 0.39 -1.22 -10.21
C ARG A 63 0.87 -0.19 -11.23
N GLU A 64 0.89 -0.56 -12.51
CA GLU A 64 1.27 0.33 -13.60
C GLU A 64 0.31 1.51 -13.70
N GLN A 65 -1.00 1.28 -13.61
CA GLN A 65 -1.99 2.36 -13.60
C GLN A 65 -1.82 3.31 -12.41
N VAL A 66 -1.45 2.82 -11.23
CA VAL A 66 -1.14 3.71 -10.08
C VAL A 66 0.14 4.50 -10.33
N ASN A 67 1.15 3.89 -10.95
CA ASN A 67 2.42 4.53 -11.26
C ASN A 67 2.31 5.57 -12.39
N GLU A 68 1.55 5.28 -13.45
CA GLU A 68 1.31 6.20 -14.58
C GLU A 68 0.32 7.32 -14.23
N ARG A 69 -0.65 7.08 -13.36
CA ARG A 69 -1.59 8.12 -12.89
C ARG A 69 -0.98 9.08 -11.86
N GLU A 70 0.29 8.91 -11.48
CA GLU A 70 0.98 9.81 -10.57
C GLU A 70 2.03 10.69 -11.29
N PRO A 71 1.66 11.85 -11.86
CA PRO A 71 2.37 13.05 -11.45
C PRO A 71 1.95 13.29 -10.00
N ARG A 72 2.91 13.33 -9.05
CA ARG A 72 2.66 13.81 -7.69
C ARG A 72 2.18 15.26 -7.75
N GLN A 73 0.90 15.46 -8.06
CA GLN A 73 0.26 16.73 -7.82
C GLN A 73 -0.02 16.77 -6.32
N PRO A 74 0.58 17.70 -5.57
CA PRO A 74 0.22 17.88 -4.18
C PRO A 74 -1.25 18.26 -4.20
N VAL A 75 -2.10 17.40 -3.65
CA VAL A 75 -3.52 17.66 -3.50
C VAL A 75 -3.65 18.91 -2.62
N ARG A 76 -3.69 20.08 -3.23
CA ARG A 76 -4.13 21.31 -2.60
C ARG A 76 -5.61 21.09 -2.35
N ARG A 77 -5.94 20.55 -1.18
CA ARG A 77 -7.29 20.58 -0.63
C ARG A 77 -7.68 22.06 -0.54
N ALA A 78 -8.35 22.55 -1.57
CA ALA A 78 -9.07 23.81 -1.54
C ALA A 78 -10.16 23.66 -0.49
N ASN A 79 -9.85 24.11 0.71
CA ASN A 79 -10.79 24.14 1.82
C ASN A 79 -11.77 25.27 1.52
N GLN A 80 -12.90 24.94 0.89
CA GLN A 80 -14.05 25.82 0.84
C GLN A 80 -14.43 26.11 2.30
N ARG A 81 -14.14 27.33 2.75
CA ARG A 81 -14.55 27.81 4.07
C ARG A 81 -15.55 28.93 3.81
N THR A 82 -16.83 28.56 3.89
CA THR A 82 -17.92 29.50 4.11
C THR A 82 -17.70 30.19 5.48
N THR A 83 -18.21 31.42 5.54
CA THR A 83 -18.10 32.54 6.51
C THR A 83 -18.66 32.21 7.92
N PRO A 84 -18.81 33.15 8.90
CA PRO A 84 -18.40 34.55 9.04
C PRO A 84 -17.66 34.87 10.38
N ALA A 85 -17.26 36.14 10.54
CA ALA A 85 -16.66 36.71 11.74
C ALA A 85 -17.55 36.63 12.99
N SER A 86 -16.95 36.32 14.17
CA SER A 86 -17.37 36.91 15.45
C SER A 86 -16.32 36.70 16.55
N HIS A 87 -16.01 37.82 17.20
CA HIS A 87 -15.37 38.06 18.49
C HIS A 87 -15.47 36.94 19.54
N GLY A 88 -14.36 36.64 20.24
CA GLY A 88 -14.45 35.92 21.51
C GLY A 88 -13.12 35.36 22.04
N ARG A 89 -12.73 35.83 23.22
CA ARG A 89 -11.59 35.42 24.05
C ARG A 89 -11.48 33.90 24.29
N GLY A 90 -10.22 33.44 24.38
CA GLY A 90 -9.80 32.18 25.01
C GLY A 90 -8.71 31.48 24.18
N PRO A 91 -7.56 31.04 24.74
CA PRO A 91 -6.54 30.34 23.95
C PRO A 91 -6.94 28.87 23.79
N PRO A 92 -7.22 28.36 22.57
CA PRO A 92 -7.49 26.94 22.41
C PRO A 92 -6.16 26.17 22.30
N VAL A 93 -5.95 25.33 23.31
CA VAL A 93 -5.07 24.16 23.28
C VAL A 93 -5.26 23.40 21.95
N GLY A 94 -4.16 23.23 21.22
CA GLY A 94 -3.98 22.10 20.31
C GLY A 94 -4.68 22.16 18.97
N GLU A 95 -4.71 23.32 18.29
CA GLU A 95 -4.94 23.34 16.85
C GLU A 95 -3.78 22.63 16.14
N ARG A 96 -3.94 21.33 15.86
CA ARG A 96 -2.99 20.53 15.08
C ARG A 96 -3.02 20.99 13.63
N LYS A 97 -2.40 22.13 13.35
CA LYS A 97 -1.99 22.53 12.00
C LYS A 97 -1.03 21.46 11.50
N ARG A 98 -1.46 20.70 10.48
CA ARG A 98 -0.55 19.83 9.73
C ARG A 98 0.57 20.73 9.21
N LEU A 99 1.78 20.54 9.73
CA LEU A 99 2.96 21.27 9.30
C LEU A 99 3.08 21.14 7.79
N THR A 100 3.20 22.29 7.10
CA THR A 100 3.54 22.28 5.68
C THR A 100 4.93 21.67 5.50
N PRO A 101 5.26 21.10 4.31
CA PRO A 101 6.59 20.54 4.06
C PRO A 101 7.71 21.55 4.34
N GLN A 102 7.49 22.83 3.99
CA GLN A 102 8.42 23.91 4.23
C GLN A 102 8.62 24.20 5.72
N GLU A 103 7.54 24.28 6.50
CA GLU A 103 7.60 24.43 7.95
C GLU A 103 8.25 23.23 8.66
N LYS A 104 8.09 22.02 8.11
CA LYS A 104 8.74 20.81 8.61
C LYS A 104 10.23 20.88 8.38
N GLU A 105 10.66 21.27 7.18
CA GLU A 105 12.06 21.39 6.81
C GLU A 105 12.76 22.51 7.58
N GLU A 106 12.10 23.66 7.76
CA GLU A 106 12.60 24.72 8.64
C GLU A 106 12.74 24.26 10.08
N ARG A 107 11.78 23.49 10.61
CA ARG A 107 11.88 22.94 11.97
C ARG A 107 12.99 21.90 12.09
N ILE A 108 13.21 21.06 11.07
CA ILE A 108 14.35 20.14 11.03
C ILE A 108 15.67 20.92 11.01
N LYS A 109 15.78 21.93 10.13
CA LYS A 109 16.95 22.80 10.03
C LYS A 109 17.25 23.53 11.32
N LYS A 110 16.21 23.99 12.02
CA LYS A 110 16.29 24.70 13.31
C LYS A 110 16.30 23.75 14.53
N LYS A 111 16.36 22.42 14.33
CA LYS A 111 16.30 21.39 15.39
C LYS A 111 15.15 21.59 16.39
N LEU A 112 13.98 21.94 15.88
CA LEU A 112 12.75 22.13 16.63
C LEU A 112 11.87 20.87 16.56
N CYS A 113 11.17 20.58 17.66
CA CYS A 113 10.23 19.48 17.74
C CYS A 113 9.13 19.61 16.68
N LEU A 114 8.94 18.54 15.91
CA LEU A 114 7.90 18.46 14.87
C LEU A 114 6.48 18.36 15.44
N TYR A 115 6.33 18.22 16.75
CA TYR A 115 5.04 18.12 17.42
C TYR A 115 4.65 19.43 18.11
N CYS A 116 5.50 19.97 19.00
CA CYS A 116 5.20 21.18 19.76
C CYS A 116 5.97 22.44 19.31
N GLY A 117 6.90 22.33 18.35
CA GLY A 117 7.68 23.45 17.82
C GLY A 117 8.77 24.00 18.75
N LYS A 118 9.03 23.39 19.91
CA LYS A 118 10.08 23.83 20.85
C LYS A 118 11.44 23.22 20.49
N ALA A 119 12.53 23.94 20.78
CA ALA A 119 13.89 23.43 20.61
C ALA A 119 14.24 22.40 21.68
N GLY A 120 15.19 21.50 21.36
CA GLY A 120 15.84 20.65 22.36
C GLY A 120 15.27 19.22 22.50
N HIS A 121 14.25 18.85 21.73
CA HIS A 121 13.75 17.48 21.68
C HIS A 121 13.07 17.18 20.33
N PHE A 122 12.90 15.90 20.02
CA PHE A 122 12.14 15.45 18.84
C PHE A 122 10.78 14.90 19.24
N ARG A 123 9.92 14.59 18.25
CA ARG A 123 8.54 14.11 18.47
C ARG A 123 8.46 12.93 19.47
N ASN A 124 9.46 12.07 19.49
CA ASN A 124 9.51 10.90 20.38
C ASN A 124 9.79 11.26 21.85
N GLU A 125 10.32 12.45 22.10
CA GLU A 125 10.72 12.99 23.41
C GLU A 125 9.89 14.24 23.78
N CYS A 126 8.76 14.44 23.11
CA CYS A 126 7.87 15.55 23.41
C CYS A 126 6.99 15.19 24.62
N PRO A 127 7.07 15.97 25.72
CA PRO A 127 6.22 15.76 26.90
C PRO A 127 4.75 16.10 26.63
#